data_AF-A0A5D3Y6P3-F1
#
_entry.id   AF-A0A5D3Y6P3-F1
#
_cell.length_a   1.000
_cell.length_b   1.000
_cell.length_c   1.000
_cell.angle_alpha   90.00
_cell.angle_beta   90.00
_cell.angle_gamma   90.00
#
_symmetry.space_group_name_H-M   'P 1'
#
loop_
_entity.id
_entity.type
_entity.pdbx_description
1 polymer ?
#
loop_
_entity_poly.entity_id
_entity_poly.type
_entity_poly.pdbx_seq_one_letter_code
_entity_poly.pdbx_strand_id
1 'polypeptide(L)'
;MIHFIWDLLYDSNGARCTTMADAKRLYRHHIRKQWQSIQGTRYRYRLLDVGLNLASSLDEAPQWVPYRLLFVKGTTADNAATSGKHDWTLFITTDTTIEASRILEIYALRWGIEVYFKESKRHLGLLMEQNQ
;
A
#
# COMPACT_ATOMS: atom_id res chain seq x y z
N MET A 1 -9.71 -4.43 25.14
CA MET A 1 -9.85 -4.59 23.67
C MET A 1 -9.65 -3.21 23.07
N ILE A 2 -8.43 -2.92 22.62
CA ILE A 2 -8.01 -1.56 22.26
C ILE A 2 -8.55 -1.26 20.86
N HIS A 3 -9.51 -0.32 20.80
CA HIS A 3 -10.00 0.26 19.55
C HIS A 3 -8.88 1.11 18.93
N PHE A 4 -8.19 0.57 17.93
CA PHE A 4 -7.28 1.36 17.09
C PHE A 4 -8.10 2.24 16.14
N ILE A 5 -8.15 3.53 16.43
CA ILE A 5 -8.71 4.57 15.56
C ILE A 5 -7.65 4.87 14.49
N TRP A 6 -7.96 4.52 13.24
CA TRP A 6 -7.11 4.82 12.07
C TRP A 6 -7.56 6.15 11.44
N ASP A 7 -7.03 7.28 11.92
CA ASP A 7 -7.30 8.58 11.31
C ASP A 7 -6.39 8.82 10.08
N LEU A 8 -6.79 8.23 8.94
CA LEU A 8 -6.22 8.56 7.63
C LEU A 8 -6.87 9.83 7.07
N LEU A 9 -6.06 10.87 6.90
CA LEU A 9 -6.44 12.15 6.30
C LEU A 9 -5.59 12.35 5.03
N TYR A 10 -6.08 13.14 4.06
CA TYR A 10 -5.44 13.27 2.74
C TYR A 10 -5.57 14.71 2.22
N ASP A 11 -4.51 15.23 1.60
CA ASP A 11 -4.51 16.52 0.88
C ASP A 11 -4.64 16.27 -0.63
N SER A 12 -5.79 16.60 -1.21
CA SER A 12 -5.97 16.66 -2.65
C SER A 12 -5.99 18.09 -3.15
N ASN A 13 -5.05 18.41 -4.05
CA ASN A 13 -5.06 19.62 -4.89
C ASN A 13 -5.07 20.96 -4.13
N GLY A 14 -4.33 21.08 -3.02
CA GLY A 14 -4.14 22.36 -2.33
C GLY A 14 -5.38 22.87 -1.59
N ALA A 15 -6.45 22.08 -1.55
CA ALA A 15 -7.57 22.27 -0.64
C ALA A 15 -7.45 21.21 0.46
N ARG A 16 -7.07 21.64 1.67
CA ARG A 16 -7.00 20.79 2.87
C ARG A 16 -8.38 20.20 3.15
N CYS A 17 -8.64 19.01 2.65
CA CYS A 17 -9.89 18.31 2.88
C CYS A 17 -9.72 17.40 4.09
N THR A 18 -10.09 17.92 5.26
CA THR A 18 -10.02 17.19 6.54
C THR A 18 -11.16 16.17 6.62
N THR A 19 -11.14 15.15 5.77
CA THR A 19 -12.11 14.05 5.82
C THR A 19 -11.41 12.75 6.13
N MET A 20 -11.83 12.08 7.21
CA MET A 20 -11.42 10.73 7.57
C MET A 20 -11.76 9.76 6.43
N ALA A 21 -10.73 9.25 5.77
CA ALA A 21 -10.89 8.50 4.53
C ALA A 21 -10.15 7.16 4.57
N ASP A 22 -10.92 6.09 4.72
CA ASP A 22 -10.39 4.73 4.54
C ASP A 22 -9.77 4.55 3.15
N ALA A 23 -8.80 3.64 3.04
CA ALA A 23 -8.21 3.26 1.74
C ALA A 23 -9.27 2.95 0.67
N LYS A 24 -10.40 2.34 1.05
CA LYS A 24 -11.54 2.06 0.16
C LYS A 24 -12.25 3.33 -0.33
N ARG A 25 -12.38 4.35 0.51
CA ARG A 25 -12.93 5.67 0.13
C ARG A 25 -11.97 6.39 -0.80
N LEU A 26 -10.68 6.44 -0.45
CA LEU A 26 -9.64 7.03 -1.29
C LEU A 26 -9.62 6.39 -2.68
N TYR A 27 -9.67 5.05 -2.74
CA TYR A 27 -9.76 4.29 -3.98
C TYR A 27 -10.96 4.71 -4.86
N ARG A 28 -12.17 4.80 -4.26
CA ARG A 28 -13.39 5.13 -4.99
C ARG A 28 -13.37 6.53 -5.59
N HIS A 29 -12.86 7.50 -4.84
CA HIS A 29 -12.86 8.91 -5.26
C HIS A 29 -11.71 9.27 -6.19
N HIS A 30 -10.49 8.80 -5.91
CA HIS A 30 -9.28 9.31 -6.56
C HIS A 30 -8.67 8.32 -7.58
N ILE A 31 -8.95 7.01 -7.46
CA ILE A 31 -8.17 5.99 -8.17
C ILE A 31 -8.96 5.26 -9.25
N ARG A 32 -10.23 4.91 -8.98
CA ARG A 32 -11.03 3.96 -9.79
C ARG A 32 -11.03 4.22 -11.31
N LYS A 33 -10.88 5.47 -11.75
CA LYS A 33 -10.91 5.86 -13.18
C LYS A 33 -9.60 6.47 -13.70
N GLN A 34 -8.55 6.58 -12.90
CA GLN A 34 -7.34 7.36 -13.22
C GLN A 34 -6.06 6.51 -13.22
N TRP A 35 -6.15 5.28 -13.71
CA TRP A 35 -5.03 4.35 -13.78
C TRP A 35 -3.98 4.75 -14.81
N GLN A 36 -2.72 4.66 -14.42
CA GLN A 36 -1.56 4.80 -15.29
C GLN A 36 -0.94 3.42 -15.53
N SER A 37 -0.21 3.23 -16.64
CA SER A 37 0.52 2.00 -16.93
C SER A 37 1.99 2.19 -16.60
N ILE A 38 2.62 1.16 -16.04
CA ILE A 38 4.08 1.13 -15.88
C ILE A 38 4.66 0.46 -17.13
N GLN A 39 5.57 1.15 -17.81
CA GLN A 39 6.21 0.63 -19.01
C GLN A 39 6.87 -0.73 -18.74
N GLY A 40 6.69 -1.67 -19.66
CA GLY A 40 7.28 -3.02 -19.58
C GLY A 40 6.60 -3.98 -18.59
N THR A 41 5.48 -3.60 -17.95
CA THR A 41 4.80 -4.49 -16.98
C THR A 41 3.32 -4.68 -17.31
N ARG A 42 2.72 -5.74 -16.75
CA ARG A 42 1.27 -6.01 -16.78
C ARG A 42 0.52 -5.37 -15.61
N TYR A 43 1.08 -4.29 -15.05
CA TYR A 43 0.50 -3.61 -13.90
C TYR A 43 0.05 -2.20 -14.27
N ARG A 44 -1.08 -1.82 -13.69
CA ARG A 44 -1.55 -0.44 -13.66
C ARG A 44 -1.44 0.10 -12.25
N TYR A 45 -1.16 1.39 -12.15
CA TYR A 45 -0.91 2.04 -10.89
C TYR A 45 -1.54 3.43 -10.79
N ARG A 46 -1.59 3.95 -9.56
CA ARG A 46 -1.81 5.36 -9.29
C ARG A 46 -1.15 5.74 -7.96
N LEU A 47 -0.48 6.89 -7.97
CA LEU A 47 0.11 7.50 -6.78
C LEU A 47 -0.84 8.53 -6.16
N LEU A 48 -0.75 8.66 -4.84
CA LEU A 48 -1.53 9.60 -4.04
C LEU A 48 -0.72 10.02 -2.80
N ASP A 49 -0.41 11.31 -2.66
CA ASP A 49 0.45 11.81 -1.57
C ASP A 49 -0.37 12.36 -0.40
N VAL A 50 -0.42 11.63 0.70
CA VAL A 50 -1.30 11.88 1.84
C VAL A 50 -0.56 12.31 3.09
N GLY A 51 -1.20 13.06 3.98
CA GLY A 51 -0.69 13.34 5.31
C GLY A 51 -1.39 12.45 6.33
N LEU A 52 -0.67 11.60 7.04
CA LEU A 52 -1.24 10.82 8.14
C LEU A 52 -1.03 11.57 9.45
N ASN A 53 -2.08 11.70 10.26
CA ASN A 53 -1.92 12.19 11.62
C ASN A 53 -1.50 11.03 12.53
N LEU A 54 -0.38 11.19 13.22
CA LEU A 54 0.17 10.21 14.17
C LEU A 54 -0.15 10.53 15.64
N ALA A 55 -0.97 11.56 15.91
CA ALA A 55 -1.43 11.85 17.27
C ALA A 55 -2.16 10.64 17.87
N SER A 56 -1.85 10.31 19.11
CA SER A 56 -2.42 9.14 19.80
C SER A 56 -3.78 9.43 20.43
N SER A 57 -4.14 10.71 20.56
CA SER A 57 -5.44 11.17 21.08
C SER A 57 -5.90 12.43 20.35
N LEU A 58 -7.20 12.74 20.48
CA LEU A 58 -7.81 13.95 19.91
C LEU A 58 -7.34 15.25 20.59
N ASP A 59 -6.83 15.16 21.82
CA ASP A 59 -6.35 16.30 22.61
C ASP A 59 -4.87 16.61 22.36
N GLU A 60 -4.14 15.69 21.69
CA GLU A 60 -2.76 15.89 21.29
C GLU A 60 -2.67 16.72 20.01
N ALA A 61 -1.65 17.57 19.92
CA ALA A 61 -1.41 18.35 18.71
C ALA A 61 -1.20 17.42 17.51
N PRO A 62 -1.87 17.65 16.36
CA PRO A 62 -1.81 16.73 15.25
C PRO A 62 -0.40 16.68 14.64
N GLN A 63 0.19 15.48 14.62
CA GLN A 63 1.49 15.23 14.03
C GLN A 63 1.31 14.69 12.61
N TRP A 64 1.30 15.61 11.64
CA TRP A 64 1.16 15.29 10.23
C TRP A 64 2.47 14.78 9.64
N VAL A 65 2.46 13.55 9.15
CA VAL A 65 3.59 12.96 8.44
C VAL A 65 3.18 12.66 6.99
N PRO A 66 3.98 13.08 5.99
CA PRO A 66 3.68 12.80 4.60
C PRO A 66 3.95 11.33 4.27
N TYR A 67 3.06 10.76 3.48
CA TYR A 67 3.12 9.42 2.94
C TYR A 67 2.72 9.43 1.47
N ARG A 68 3.30 8.56 0.68
CA ARG A 68 2.88 8.27 -0.68
C ARG A 68 2.21 6.90 -0.72
N LEU A 69 0.98 6.89 -1.19
CA LEU A 69 0.17 5.70 -1.40
C LEU A 69 0.26 5.29 -2.86
N LEU A 70 0.63 4.03 -3.09
CA LEU A 70 0.69 3.42 -4.41
C LEU A 70 -0.41 2.36 -4.52
N PHE A 71 -1.44 2.67 -5.30
CA PHE A 71 -2.47 1.70 -5.67
C PHE A 71 -2.01 0.96 -6.93
N VAL A 72 -2.04 -0.36 -6.92
CA VAL A 72 -1.62 -1.21 -8.03
C VAL A 72 -2.69 -2.24 -8.32
N LYS A 73 -2.90 -2.56 -9.60
CA LYS A 73 -3.73 -3.70 -10.00
C LYS A 73 -3.15 -4.40 -11.22
N GLY A 74 -3.39 -5.70 -11.32
CA GLY A 74 -3.08 -6.46 -12.53
C GLY A 74 -3.91 -6.00 -13.74
N THR A 75 -3.35 -6.11 -14.93
CA THR A 75 -4.12 -6.15 -16.17
C THR A 75 -4.40 -7.61 -16.51
N THR A 76 -5.67 -8.03 -16.50
CA THR A 76 -6.06 -9.29 -17.13
C THR A 76 -5.73 -9.22 -18.61
N ALA A 77 -5.01 -10.22 -19.11
CA ALA A 77 -4.87 -10.44 -20.55
C ALA A 77 -6.26 -10.70 -21.15
N ASP A 78 -6.35 -10.52 -22.47
CA ASP A 78 -7.56 -10.39 -23.29
C ASP A 78 -8.53 -11.58 -23.23
N ASN A 79 -8.23 -12.65 -22.48
CA ASN A 79 -9.06 -13.84 -22.29
C ASN A 79 -9.08 -14.41 -20.85
N ALA A 80 -8.66 -13.64 -19.83
CA ALA A 80 -8.74 -14.10 -18.44
C ALA A 80 -9.95 -13.49 -17.71
N ALA A 81 -10.69 -14.34 -17.00
CA ALA A 81 -11.85 -13.97 -16.18
C ALA A 81 -11.58 -12.68 -15.40
N THR A 82 -12.46 -11.70 -15.62
CA THR A 82 -12.53 -10.37 -15.02
C THR A 82 -11.75 -10.30 -13.71
N SER A 83 -10.61 -9.58 -13.69
CA SER A 83 -9.92 -9.22 -12.44
C SER A 83 -11.00 -8.75 -11.47
N GLY A 84 -11.15 -9.43 -10.33
CA GLY A 84 -12.27 -9.20 -9.43
C GLY A 84 -12.45 -7.71 -9.16
N LYS A 85 -13.69 -7.26 -8.95
CA LYS A 85 -14.07 -5.85 -8.76
C LYS A 85 -13.22 -5.09 -7.70
N HIS A 86 -12.46 -5.83 -6.89
CA HIS A 86 -11.61 -5.38 -5.78
C HIS A 86 -10.15 -5.90 -5.86
N ASP A 87 -9.67 -6.33 -7.02
CA ASP A 87 -8.31 -6.90 -7.20
C ASP A 87 -7.25 -5.80 -7.36
N TRP A 88 -7.10 -4.98 -6.33
CA TRP A 88 -6.06 -3.97 -6.23
C TRP A 88 -5.34 -4.08 -4.90
N THR A 89 -4.06 -3.75 -4.92
CA THR A 89 -3.16 -3.74 -3.75
C THR A 89 -2.73 -2.31 -3.47
N LEU A 90 -2.47 -2.02 -2.20
CA LEU A 90 -1.99 -0.71 -1.75
C LEU A 90 -0.62 -0.89 -1.09
N PHE A 91 0.35 -0.12 -1.56
CA PHE A 91 1.65 0.06 -0.92
C PHE A 91 1.74 1.46 -0.33
N ILE A 92 2.51 1.62 0.74
CA ILE A 92 2.70 2.89 1.45
C ILE A 92 4.19 3.14 1.65
N THR A 93 4.63 4.38 1.44
CA THR A 93 6.00 4.81 1.70
C THR A 93 6.00 6.19 2.35
N THR A 94 6.98 6.47 3.21
CA THR A 94 7.19 7.80 3.81
C THR A 94 7.93 8.74 2.86
N ASP A 95 8.68 8.18 1.90
CA ASP A 95 9.36 8.97 0.87
C ASP A 95 8.35 9.35 -0.24
N THR A 96 7.98 10.62 -0.33
CA THR A 96 7.08 11.15 -1.35
C THR A 96 7.79 11.58 -2.63
N THR A 97 9.07 11.27 -2.80
CA THR A 97 9.80 11.57 -4.04
C THR A 97 9.98 10.33 -4.93
N ILE A 98 9.77 9.15 -4.35
CA ILE A 98 10.03 7.87 -5.02
C ILE A 98 8.97 7.53 -6.08
N GLU A 99 9.44 7.05 -7.23
CA GLU A 99 8.61 6.64 -8.35
C GLU A 99 7.91 5.30 -8.11
N ALA A 100 6.77 5.09 -8.76
CA ALA A 100 5.94 3.90 -8.58
C ALA A 100 6.65 2.58 -8.91
N SER A 101 7.45 2.54 -9.98
CA SER A 101 8.24 1.36 -10.36
C SER A 101 9.23 0.99 -9.25
N ARG A 102 9.90 1.99 -8.67
CA ARG A 102 10.89 1.78 -7.62
C ARG A 102 10.25 1.27 -6.33
N ILE A 103 9.07 1.77 -5.97
CA ILE A 103 8.30 1.23 -4.84
C ILE A 103 8.02 -0.26 -5.07
N LEU A 104 7.52 -0.64 -6.26
CA LEU A 104 7.25 -2.04 -6.58
C LEU A 104 8.49 -2.93 -6.50
N GLU A 105 9.63 -2.47 -7.03
CA GLU A 105 10.91 -3.18 -6.93
C GLU A 105 11.32 -3.43 -5.47
N ILE A 106 11.28 -2.40 -4.63
CA ILE A 106 11.63 -2.51 -3.21
C ILE A 106 10.73 -3.54 -2.50
N TYR A 107 9.43 -3.48 -2.76
CA TYR A 107 8.48 -4.43 -2.17
C TYR A 107 8.63 -5.85 -2.71
N ALA A 108 9.00 -6.03 -3.98
CA ALA A 108 9.32 -7.33 -4.55
C ALA A 108 10.58 -7.94 -3.89
N LEU A 109 11.63 -7.12 -3.68
CA LEU A 109 12.86 -7.54 -2.99
C LEU A 109 12.61 -7.91 -1.52
N ARG A 110 11.75 -7.14 -0.82
CA ARG A 110 11.37 -7.46 0.57
C ARG A 110 10.74 -8.84 0.68
N TRP A 111 9.84 -9.20 -0.23
CA TRP A 111 9.25 -10.54 -0.25
C TRP A 111 10.30 -11.63 -0.56
N GLY A 112 11.23 -11.34 -1.48
CA GLY A 112 12.36 -12.24 -1.79
C GLY A 112 13.19 -12.60 -0.55
N ILE A 113 13.43 -11.64 0.35
CA ILE A 113 14.13 -11.88 1.61
C ILE A 113 13.33 -12.81 2.54
N GLU A 114 12.03 -12.59 2.66
CA GLU A 114 11.14 -13.43 3.48
C GLU A 114 11.13 -14.89 2.98
N VAL A 115 11.00 -15.07 1.67
CA VAL A 115 11.04 -16.40 1.03
C VAL A 115 12.40 -17.05 1.20
N TYR A 116 13.48 -16.31 1.00
CA TYR A 116 14.85 -16.81 1.20
C TYR A 116 15.06 -17.35 2.61
N PHE A 117 14.65 -16.60 3.64
CA PHE A 117 14.78 -17.05 5.02
C PHE A 117 13.85 -18.23 5.32
N LYS A 118 12.63 -18.24 4.79
CA LYS A 118 11.69 -19.37 4.95
C LYS A 118 12.27 -20.66 4.35
N GLU A 119 12.79 -20.58 3.13
CA GLU A 119 13.39 -21.73 2.46
C GLU A 119 14.70 -22.17 3.12
N SER A 120 15.54 -21.24 3.55
CA SER A 120 16.79 -21.57 4.27
C SER A 120 16.51 -22.29 5.59
N LYS A 121 15.51 -21.83 6.36
CA LYS A 121 15.10 -22.50 7.61
C LYS A 121 14.51 -23.89 7.36
N ARG A 122 13.78 -24.07 6.26
CA ARG A 122 13.28 -25.38 5.81
C ARG A 122 14.43 -26.34 5.44
N HIS A 123 15.44 -25.85 4.71
CA HIS A 123 16.59 -26.66 4.28
C HIS A 123 17.54 -26.99 5.44
N LEU A 124 17.67 -26.12 6.44
CA LEU A 124 18.51 -26.34 7.62
C LEU A 124 17.82 -27.13 8.74
N GLY A 125 16.57 -27.59 8.54
CA GLY A 125 15.82 -28.35 9.55
C GLY A 125 15.39 -27.54 10.77
N LEU A 126 15.55 -26.21 10.75
CA LEU A 126 15.20 -25.29 11.87
C LEU A 126 13.69 -25.06 12.02
N LEU A 127 12.87 -25.70 11.19
CA LEU A 127 11.41 -25.69 11.27
C LEU A 127 10.83 -27.01 11.81
N MET A 128 11.68 -27.95 12.25
CA MET A 128 11.24 -29.16 12.95
C MET A 128 10.91 -28.82 14.41
N GLU A 129 9.73 -29.25 14.84
CA GLU A 129 9.03 -28.89 16.08
C GLU A 129 9.90 -29.00 17.35
N GLN A 130 9.86 -27.95 18.17
CA GLN A 130 10.02 -28.10 19.62
C GLN A 130 8.62 -28.28 20.21
N ASN A 131 8.09 -29.50 20.14
CA ASN A 131 7.04 -29.92 21.07
C ASN A 131 7.74 -30.25 22.39
N GLN A 132 7.68 -29.33 23.36
CA GLN A 132 8.01 -29.60 24.75
C GLN A 132 7.01 -28.88 25.66
#